data_AF-E2SAI2-F1
#
_entry.id   AF-E2SAI2-F1
#
_cell.length_a   1.000
_cell.length_b   1.000
_cell.length_c   1.000
_cell.angle_alpha   90.00
_cell.angle_beta   90.00
_cell.angle_gamma   90.00
#
_symmetry.space_group_name_H-M   'P 1'
#
loop_
_entity.id
_entity.type
_entity.pdbx_description
1 polymer ?
#
loop_
_entity_poly.entity_id
_entity_poly.type
_entity_poly.pdbx_seq_one_letter_code
_entity_poly.pdbx_strand_id
1 'polypeptide(L)'
;MSSSGLTGASTRTTTRQPIHPGRKRLGAATALVMVGSFMPWVSTQLGNLSGAGGPGIWTFYAAMLGLGGALLPLRRLAALQAAIVAGVAVALPVWQLARIVDTVGFGGWMPGPGIVLVLGGGVLAGVAAVQLAREA
;
A
#
# COMPACT_ATOMS: atom_id res chain seq x y z
N MET A 1 -14.23 5.58 -66.31
CA MET A 1 -13.37 6.16 -65.25
C MET A 1 -14.27 6.65 -64.13
N SER A 2 -14.36 5.92 -63.01
CA SER A 2 -14.71 6.52 -61.72
C SER A 2 -14.39 5.50 -60.62
N SER A 3 -13.20 5.63 -60.06
CA SER A 3 -12.72 4.87 -58.90
C SER A 3 -13.39 5.45 -57.66
N SER A 4 -14.35 4.72 -57.10
CA SER A 4 -14.98 5.03 -55.82
C SER A 4 -13.92 5.02 -54.71
N GLY A 5 -13.86 6.15 -53.98
CA GLY A 5 -12.85 6.46 -52.98
C GLY A 5 -12.77 5.43 -51.85
N LEU A 6 -11.54 5.11 -51.49
CA LEU A 6 -11.18 4.35 -50.30
C LEU A 6 -11.67 5.09 -49.04
N THR A 7 -12.71 4.55 -48.43
CA THR A 7 -13.22 4.90 -47.11
C THR A 7 -12.07 4.88 -46.12
N GLY A 8 -11.68 6.07 -45.64
CA GLY A 8 -10.60 6.24 -44.68
C GLY A 8 -10.81 5.36 -43.46
N ALA A 9 -9.93 4.37 -43.30
CA ALA A 9 -9.86 3.56 -42.11
C ALA A 9 -9.55 4.47 -40.92
N SER A 10 -10.58 4.73 -40.10
CA SER A 10 -10.44 5.41 -38.82
C SER A 10 -9.48 4.59 -37.95
N THR A 11 -8.21 4.99 -37.95
CA THR A 11 -7.20 4.43 -37.06
C THR A 11 -7.57 4.92 -35.66
N ARG A 12 -8.30 4.11 -34.89
CA ARG A 12 -8.46 4.34 -33.45
C ARG A 12 -7.08 4.21 -32.82
N THR A 13 -6.38 5.33 -32.70
CA THR A 13 -5.21 5.43 -31.84
C THR A 13 -5.70 5.17 -30.43
N THR A 14 -5.59 3.92 -29.97
CA THR A 14 -5.73 3.58 -28.55
C THR A 14 -4.62 4.32 -27.83
N THR A 15 -4.88 5.55 -27.40
CA THR A 15 -3.97 6.32 -26.56
C THR A 15 -3.87 5.55 -25.26
N ARG A 16 -2.76 4.81 -25.06
CA ARG A 16 -2.43 4.24 -23.76
C ARG A 16 -2.45 5.38 -22.76
N GLN A 17 -3.49 5.44 -21.93
CA GLN A 17 -3.57 6.45 -20.88
C GLN A 17 -2.35 6.28 -19.98
N PRO A 18 -1.54 7.34 -19.80
CA PRO A 18 -0.38 7.26 -18.92
C PRO A 18 -0.85 6.93 -17.51
N ILE A 19 -0.27 5.89 -16.92
CA ILE A 19 -0.58 5.45 -15.55
C ILE A 19 -0.24 6.61 -14.60
N HIS A 20 -1.26 7.22 -13.99
CA HIS A 20 -1.08 8.34 -13.07
C HIS A 20 -0.04 8.01 -11.98
N PRO A 21 0.88 8.94 -11.66
CA PRO A 21 1.97 8.72 -10.70
C PRO A 21 1.46 8.30 -9.32
N GLY A 22 0.29 8.78 -8.88
CA GLY A 22 -0.35 8.38 -7.63
C GLY A 22 -0.73 6.89 -7.58
N ARG A 23 -1.14 6.30 -8.70
CA ARG A 23 -1.47 4.87 -8.82
C ARG A 23 -0.25 3.97 -8.71
N LYS A 24 0.87 4.39 -9.32
CA LYS A 24 2.16 3.68 -9.19
C LYS A 24 2.66 3.68 -7.75
N ARG A 25 2.51 4.83 -7.06
CA ARG A 25 2.87 4.98 -5.64
C ARG A 25 1.99 4.12 -4.74
N LEU A 26 0.68 4.06 -5.00
CA LEU A 26 -0.23 3.19 -4.26
C LEU A 26 0.16 1.71 -4.45
N GLY A 27 0.39 1.25 -5.68
CA GLY A 27 0.83 -0.13 -5.93
C GLY A 27 2.14 -0.49 -5.22
N ALA A 28 3.13 0.41 -5.23
CA ALA A 28 4.39 0.23 -4.51
C ALA A 28 4.20 0.22 -2.99
N ALA A 29 3.38 1.12 -2.46
CA ALA A 29 3.03 1.17 -1.04
C ALA A 29 2.37 -0.14 -0.59
N THR A 30 1.40 -0.62 -1.37
CA THR A 30 0.70 -1.87 -1.09
C THR A 30 1.65 -3.06 -1.10
N ALA A 31 2.56 -3.14 -2.07
CA ALA A 31 3.57 -4.20 -2.13
C ALA A 31 4.51 -4.18 -0.92
N LEU A 32 4.96 -2.99 -0.50
CA LEU A 32 5.77 -2.83 0.71
C LEU A 32 5.04 -3.31 1.97
N VAL A 33 3.77 -2.94 2.14
CA VAL A 33 2.97 -3.38 3.28
C VAL A 33 2.73 -4.89 3.23
N MET A 34 2.44 -5.47 2.07
CA MET A 34 2.27 -6.92 1.93
C MET A 34 3.53 -7.68 2.34
N VAL A 35 4.70 -7.29 1.82
CA VAL A 35 5.97 -7.95 2.15
C VAL A 35 6.32 -7.73 3.63
N GLY A 36 6.20 -6.50 4.13
CA GLY A 36 6.49 -6.17 5.52
C GLY A 36 5.57 -6.87 6.54
N SER A 37 4.36 -7.25 6.13
CA SER A 37 3.40 -7.96 6.98
C SER A 37 3.87 -9.37 7.37
N PHE A 38 4.62 -10.05 6.50
CA PHE A 38 5.15 -11.40 6.77
C PHE A 38 6.54 -11.39 7.39
N MET A 39 7.28 -10.28 7.26
CA MET A 39 8.61 -10.15 7.84
C MET A 39 8.60 -10.13 9.37
N PRO A 40 9.75 -10.34 10.02
CA PRO A 40 9.91 -10.15 11.46
C PRO A 40 9.52 -8.73 11.84
N TRP A 41 8.53 -8.60 12.73
CA TRP A 41 8.13 -7.31 13.29
C TRP A 41 8.90 -6.99 14.57
N VAL A 42 9.24 -8.03 15.33
CA VAL A 42 9.97 -7.89 16.59
C VAL A 42 11.04 -8.96 16.63
N SER A 43 12.27 -8.54 16.85
CA SER A 43 13.39 -9.42 17.12
C SER A 43 13.66 -9.42 18.61
N THR A 44 13.59 -10.58 19.25
CA THR A 44 13.92 -10.77 20.67
C THR A 44 15.13 -11.68 20.82
N GLN A 45 15.79 -11.69 21.98
CA GLN A 45 16.89 -12.62 22.25
C GLN A 45 16.49 -14.11 22.17
N LEU A 46 15.20 -14.41 22.33
CA LEU A 46 14.62 -15.75 22.26
C LEU A 46 14.17 -16.14 20.84
N GLY A 47 14.18 -15.20 19.89
CA GLY A 47 13.78 -15.45 18.51
C GLY A 47 13.05 -14.28 17.85
N ASN A 48 12.77 -14.44 16.56
CA ASN A 48 12.06 -13.46 15.74
C ASN A 48 10.57 -13.76 15.72
N LEU A 49 9.76 -12.78 16.11
CA LEU A 49 8.31 -12.83 15.98
C LEU A 49 7.92 -12.26 14.62
N SER A 50 7.42 -13.13 13.74
CA SER A 50 6.84 -12.73 12.47
C SER A 50 5.59 -11.89 12.71
N GLY A 51 5.44 -10.81 11.94
CA GLY A 51 4.21 -10.01 11.93
C GLY A 51 2.98 -10.84 11.58
N ALA A 52 3.13 -11.89 10.77
CA ALA A 52 2.03 -12.77 10.36
C ALA A 52 1.38 -13.52 11.53
N GLY A 53 2.11 -13.73 12.63
CA GLY A 53 1.57 -14.33 13.86
C GLY A 53 0.68 -13.39 14.68
N GLY A 54 0.49 -12.14 14.24
CA GLY A 54 -0.33 -11.15 14.95
C GLY A 54 -0.79 -10.00 14.05
N PRO A 55 -0.48 -8.73 14.37
CA PRO A 55 -1.02 -7.57 13.67
C PRO A 55 -0.63 -7.45 12.19
N GLY A 56 0.40 -8.18 11.73
CA GLY A 56 0.79 -8.22 10.32
C GLY A 56 -0.29 -8.80 9.40
N ILE A 57 -1.14 -9.71 9.87
CA ILE A 57 -2.23 -10.25 9.03
C ILE A 57 -3.28 -9.17 8.71
N TRP A 58 -3.52 -8.26 9.65
CA TRP A 58 -4.45 -7.15 9.48
C TRP A 58 -3.90 -6.09 8.52
N THR A 59 -2.60 -5.80 8.59
CA THR A 59 -1.95 -4.92 7.61
C THR A 59 -1.92 -5.53 6.22
N PHE A 60 -1.81 -6.86 6.11
CA PHE A 60 -1.97 -7.57 4.85
C PHE A 60 -3.38 -7.45 4.27
N TYR A 61 -4.43 -7.63 5.08
CA TYR A 61 -5.81 -7.43 4.62
C TYR A 61 -6.07 -5.98 4.20
N ALA A 62 -5.55 -5.00 4.92
CA ALA A 62 -5.61 -3.61 4.51
C ALA A 62 -4.87 -3.38 3.18
N ALA A 63 -3.71 -4.00 2.99
CA ALA A 63 -3.00 -3.94 1.72
C ALA A 63 -3.81 -4.57 0.57
N MET A 64 -4.54 -5.67 0.79
CA MET A 64 -5.46 -6.21 -0.23
C MET A 64 -6.53 -5.20 -0.64
N LEU A 65 -7.08 -4.43 0.30
CA LEU A 65 -8.00 -3.33 -0.02
C LEU A 65 -7.31 -2.22 -0.83
N GLY A 66 -6.08 -1.86 -0.46
CA GLY A 66 -5.25 -0.92 -1.21
C GLY A 66 -4.92 -1.39 -2.62
N LEU A 67 -4.74 -2.71 -2.82
CA LEU A 67 -4.53 -3.30 -4.15
C LEU A 67 -5.78 -3.14 -5.01
N GLY A 68 -6.96 -3.34 -4.44
CA GLY A 68 -8.23 -3.02 -5.09
C GLY A 68 -8.30 -1.57 -5.57
N GLY A 69 -7.82 -0.63 -4.74
CA GLY A 69 -7.79 0.81 -5.07
C GLY A 69 -6.76 1.18 -6.14
N ALA A 70 -5.66 0.43 -6.20
CA ALA A 70 -4.68 0.58 -7.28
C ALA A 70 -5.25 0.10 -8.63
N LEU A 71 -6.01 -1.01 -8.63
CA LEU A 71 -6.56 -1.64 -9.83
C LEU A 71 -7.80 -0.92 -10.37
N LEU A 72 -8.70 -0.43 -9.50
CA LEU A 72 -9.95 0.21 -9.92
C LEU A 72 -9.73 1.67 -10.40
N PRO A 73 -10.29 2.10 -11.55
CA PRO A 73 -10.12 3.47 -12.09
C PRO A 73 -10.97 4.53 -11.38
N LEU A 74 -11.55 4.20 -10.23
CA LEU A 74 -12.41 5.08 -9.45
C LEU A 74 -11.57 5.88 -8.46
N ARG A 75 -11.18 7.10 -8.85
CA ARG A 75 -10.27 7.99 -8.10
C ARG A 75 -10.67 8.21 -6.64
N ARG A 76 -11.96 8.43 -6.36
CA ARG A 76 -12.47 8.63 -5.00
C ARG A 76 -12.36 7.38 -4.13
N LEU A 77 -12.66 6.20 -4.68
CA LEU A 77 -12.49 4.93 -3.97
C LEU A 77 -11.01 4.63 -3.73
N ALA A 78 -10.14 4.90 -4.72
CA ALA A 78 -8.70 4.72 -4.57
C ALA A 78 -8.13 5.60 -3.45
N ALA A 79 -8.58 6.86 -3.34
CA ALA A 79 -8.17 7.75 -2.25
C ALA A 79 -8.66 7.24 -0.87
N LEU A 80 -9.91 6.78 -0.78
CA LEU A 80 -10.46 6.22 0.47
C LEU A 80 -9.70 4.96 0.90
N GLN A 81 -9.47 4.03 -0.03
CA GLN A 81 -8.74 2.79 0.24
C GLN A 81 -7.28 3.06 0.61
N ALA A 82 -6.62 4.01 -0.06
CA ALA A 82 -5.27 4.44 0.29
C ALA A 82 -5.22 5.06 1.70
N ALA A 83 -6.23 5.84 2.09
CA ALA A 83 -6.33 6.40 3.44
C ALA A 83 -6.54 5.31 4.50
N ILE A 84 -7.38 4.30 4.21
CA ILE A 84 -7.57 3.14 5.09
C ILE A 84 -6.26 2.36 5.25
N VAL A 85 -5.56 2.08 4.14
CA VAL A 85 -4.25 1.40 4.18
C VAL A 85 -3.25 2.19 5.01
N ALA A 86 -3.17 3.50 4.81
CA ALA A 86 -2.27 4.38 5.56
C ALA A 86 -2.60 4.35 7.06
N GLY A 87 -3.89 4.48 7.42
CA GLY A 87 -4.34 4.44 8.80
C GLY A 87 -3.98 3.12 9.49
N VAL A 88 -4.31 1.98 8.87
CA VAL A 88 -4.05 0.66 9.45
C VAL A 88 -2.56 0.35 9.51
N ALA A 89 -1.80 0.67 8.45
CA ALA A 89 -0.36 0.43 8.39
C ALA A 89 0.46 1.33 9.33
N VAL A 90 -0.10 2.42 9.84
CA VAL A 90 0.55 3.25 10.88
C VAL A 90 0.04 2.92 12.28
N ALA A 91 -1.29 2.83 12.46
CA ALA A 91 -1.88 2.61 13.78
C ALA A 91 -1.47 1.25 14.37
N LEU A 92 -1.47 0.17 13.59
CA LEU A 92 -1.16 -1.16 14.11
C LEU A 92 0.30 -1.30 14.56
N PRO A 93 1.33 -0.92 13.76
CA PRO A 93 2.70 -0.98 14.24
C PRO A 93 2.96 -0.07 15.44
N VAL A 94 2.39 1.13 15.46
CA VAL A 94 2.55 2.06 16.60
C VAL A 94 1.92 1.49 17.86
N TRP A 95 0.69 0.96 17.76
CA TRP A 95 0.01 0.31 18.88
C TRP A 95 0.77 -0.91 19.39
N GLN A 96 1.28 -1.74 18.48
CA GLN A 96 2.09 -2.91 18.83
C GLN A 96 3.35 -2.50 19.59
N LEU A 97 4.09 -1.50 19.11
CA LEU A 97 5.28 -0.98 19.79
C LEU A 97 4.94 -0.43 21.18
N ALA A 98 3.86 0.34 21.30
CA ALA A 98 3.40 0.86 22.58
C ALA A 98 3.07 -0.26 23.58
N ARG A 99 2.39 -1.32 23.13
CA ARG A 99 2.09 -2.49 23.98
C ARG A 99 3.33 -3.27 24.40
N ILE A 100 4.33 -3.39 23.53
CA ILE A 100 5.58 -4.05 23.89
C ILE A 100 6.34 -3.21 24.92
N VAL A 101 6.47 -1.90 24.70
CA VAL A 101 7.08 -0.98 25.66
C VAL A 101 6.38 -1.03 27.02
N ASP A 102 5.05 -1.05 27.03
CA ASP A 102 4.24 -1.15 28.24
C ASP A 102 4.43 -2.49 28.99
N THR A 103 4.67 -3.58 28.25
CA THR A 103 4.76 -4.93 28.85
C THR A 103 6.18 -5.31 29.28
N VAL A 104 7.20 -4.93 28.51
CA VAL A 104 8.60 -5.37 28.73
C VAL A 104 9.60 -4.21 28.79
N GLY A 105 9.14 -2.95 28.74
CA GLY A 105 10.01 -1.79 28.66
C GLY A 105 10.76 -1.71 27.32
N PHE A 106 11.89 -1.01 27.30
CA PHE A 106 12.75 -0.88 26.11
C PHE A 106 13.88 -1.93 26.03
N GLY A 107 13.88 -2.92 26.93
CA GLY A 107 14.98 -3.88 27.05
C GLY A 107 14.72 -5.21 26.33
N GLY A 108 15.72 -5.74 25.63
CA GLY A 108 15.74 -7.13 25.15
C GLY A 108 14.97 -7.42 23.85
N TRP A 109 14.46 -6.40 23.18
CA TRP A 109 13.80 -6.51 21.87
C TRP A 109 14.17 -5.35 20.95
N MET A 110 14.12 -5.59 19.64
CA MET A 110 14.35 -4.59 18.60
C MET A 110 13.22 -4.62 17.58
N PRO A 111 12.77 -3.45 17.07
CA PRO A 111 11.82 -3.41 15.98
C PRO A 111 12.44 -4.03 14.73
N GLY A 112 11.77 -5.04 14.20
CA GLY A 112 12.22 -5.76 13.02
C GLY A 112 11.96 -5.00 11.72
N PRO A 113 12.58 -5.46 10.62
CA PRO A 113 12.44 -4.83 9.29
C PRO A 113 10.98 -4.78 8.80
N GLY A 114 10.12 -5.70 9.26
CA GLY A 114 8.70 -5.71 8.90
C GLY A 114 7.95 -4.46 9.36
N ILE A 115 8.20 -3.99 10.59
CA ILE A 115 7.59 -2.75 11.11
C ILE A 115 8.02 -1.55 10.27
N VAL A 116 9.30 -1.49 9.90
CA VAL A 116 9.84 -0.39 9.09
C VAL A 116 9.21 -0.36 7.70
N LEU A 117 9.07 -1.52 7.06
CA LEU A 117 8.44 -1.65 5.74
C LEU A 117 6.96 -1.31 5.77
N VAL A 118 6.22 -1.77 6.79
CA VAL A 118 4.79 -1.50 6.94
C VAL A 118 4.56 -0.01 7.24
N LEU A 119 5.33 0.59 8.15
CA LEU A 119 5.25 2.03 8.43
C LEU A 119 5.61 2.86 7.18
N GLY A 120 6.71 2.52 6.51
CA GLY A 120 7.14 3.21 5.29
C GLY A 120 6.10 3.08 4.16
N GLY A 121 5.53 1.89 3.99
CA GLY A 121 4.43 1.63 3.07
C GLY A 121 3.16 2.40 3.43
N GLY A 122 2.82 2.48 4.73
CA GLY A 122 1.69 3.27 5.23
C GLY A 122 1.83 4.76 4.97
N VAL A 123 3.02 5.33 5.23
CA VAL A 123 3.31 6.74 4.91
C VAL A 123 3.22 6.98 3.40
N LEU A 124 3.78 6.09 2.58
CA LEU A 124 3.70 6.20 1.12
C LEU A 124 2.25 6.09 0.62
N ALA A 125 1.43 5.22 1.23
CA ALA A 125 0.01 5.11 0.94
C ALA A 125 -0.74 6.39 1.32
N GLY A 126 -0.40 7.01 2.45
CA GLY A 126 -0.97 8.28 2.88
C GLY A 126 -0.63 9.42 1.92
N VAL A 127 0.62 9.49 1.47
CA VAL A 127 1.04 10.45 0.43
C VAL A 127 0.30 10.21 -0.88
N ALA A 128 0.11 8.95 -1.29
CA ALA A 128 -0.67 8.61 -2.47
C ALA A 128 -2.15 8.99 -2.30
N ALA A 129 -2.73 8.80 -1.10
CA ALA A 129 -4.11 9.20 -0.79
C ALA A 129 -4.30 10.71 -0.93
N VAL A 130 -3.38 11.51 -0.37
CA VAL A 130 -3.43 12.98 -0.45
C VAL A 130 -3.28 13.45 -1.90
N GLN A 131 -2.39 12.84 -2.68
CA GLN A 131 -2.24 13.17 -4.10
C GLN A 131 -3.49 12.83 -4.91
N LEU A 132 -4.06 11.65 -4.71
CA LEU A 132 -5.29 11.24 -5.37
C LEU A 132 -6.49 12.11 -4.96
N ALA A 133 -6.54 12.57 -3.70
CA ALA A 133 -7.59 13.44 -3.21
C ALA A 133 -7.49 14.88 -3.75
N ARG A 134 -6.26 15.41 -3.95
CA ARG A 134 -6.03 16.75 -4.52
C ARG A 134 -6.28 16.82 -6.02
N GLU A 135 -6.11 15.70 -6.71
CA GLU A 135 -6.36 15.59 -8.15
C GLU A 135 -7.82 15.20 -8.47
N ALA A 136 -8.68 14.95 -7.47
CA ALA A 136 -10.07 14.50 -7.62
C ALA A 136 -11.09 15.65 -7.54
#